data_AF-A0A9R1A5N4-F1
#
_entry.id   AF-A0A9R1A5N4-F1
#
_cell.length_a   1.000
_cell.length_b   1.000
_cell.length_c   1.000
_cell.angle_alpha   90.00
_cell.angle_beta   90.00
_cell.angle_gamma   90.00
#
_symmetry.space_group_name_H-M   'P 1'
#
loop_
_entity.id
_entity.type
_entity.pdbx_description
1 polymer ?
#
loop_
_entity_poly.entity_id
_entity_poly.type
_entity_poly.pdbx_seq_one_letter_code
_entity_poly.pdbx_strand_id
1 'polypeptide(L)'
;MAAEADDPTAASATLEKFRLYETRARFYVIGSSREKRWFRVLKIDRSEPSELHLSEDPVWYSQQEVKSLLQRIAEGNRSTGGLTFVTKAYGIAGCIKFLESYYLILVTKRRQIGCICGHAIYCIDESQMITIPHSSVQTDVATSKNELRYKKLLASVDLTKDFFYSYTYPIMQSLQQNVTSAGMKETPYENLFVWNTFLTEPIRSKCHNALWSVALVHGHFKQVKLSVFGRELNVILISRRSRHFAGTRYLKRGVNDHGKVANDVETEQIVFEEEAGSWKGRMSAIVQMRGSIPLFWSQEAGRLSPKPDIFGK
;
A
#
# COMPACT_ATOMS: atom_id res chain seq x y z
N MET A 1 -14.63 28.50 -27.36
CA MET A 1 -14.23 27.08 -27.37
C MET A 1 -14.16 26.62 -25.92
N ALA A 2 -15.21 25.96 -25.45
CA ALA A 2 -15.22 25.35 -24.12
C ALA A 2 -14.22 24.19 -24.12
N ALA A 3 -13.35 24.14 -23.11
CA ALA A 3 -12.47 23.01 -22.91
C ALA A 3 -13.32 21.75 -22.78
N GLU A 4 -13.12 20.78 -23.67
CA GLU A 4 -13.70 19.45 -23.53
C GLU A 4 -13.35 18.92 -22.14
N ALA A 5 -14.40 18.59 -21.38
CA ALA A 5 -14.27 18.01 -20.06
C ALA A 5 -13.69 16.60 -20.23
N ASP A 6 -12.37 16.51 -20.12
CA ASP A 6 -11.58 15.29 -20.15
C ASP A 6 -12.24 14.19 -19.30
N ASP A 7 -12.72 13.13 -19.93
CA ASP A 7 -13.46 12.03 -19.28
C ASP A 7 -12.53 11.29 -18.29
N PRO A 8 -12.84 11.24 -16.98
CA PRO A 8 -12.01 10.55 -16.00
C PRO A 8 -11.96 9.02 -16.21
N THR A 9 -12.81 8.46 -17.08
CA THR A 9 -12.74 7.05 -17.48
C THR A 9 -11.75 6.80 -18.63
N ALA A 10 -11.42 7.84 -19.42
CA ALA A 10 -10.43 7.77 -20.49
C ALA A 10 -8.99 7.94 -19.98
N ALA A 11 -8.81 8.65 -18.86
CA ALA A 11 -7.55 8.77 -18.14
C ALA A 11 -7.42 7.68 -17.06
N SER A 12 -6.22 7.14 -16.84
CA SER A 12 -5.88 6.28 -15.69
C SER A 12 -5.98 7.07 -14.37
N ALA A 13 -7.20 7.40 -13.96
CA ALA A 13 -7.46 8.27 -12.82
C ALA A 13 -7.04 7.55 -11.53
N THR A 14 -5.92 8.00 -10.96
CA THR A 14 -5.39 7.51 -9.68
C THR A 14 -5.92 8.35 -8.52
N LEU A 15 -6.22 7.70 -7.40
CA LEU A 15 -6.60 8.38 -6.16
C LEU A 15 -5.35 8.60 -5.30
N GLU A 16 -5.03 9.87 -5.02
CA GLU A 16 -3.83 10.23 -4.25
C GLU A 16 -4.14 10.86 -2.90
N LYS A 17 -5.35 11.41 -2.75
CA LYS A 17 -5.77 12.15 -1.55
C LYS A 17 -7.11 11.60 -1.08
N PHE A 18 -7.19 11.31 0.20
CA PHE A 18 -8.34 10.69 0.81
C PHE A 18 -8.80 11.53 2.00
N ARG A 19 -10.12 11.59 2.21
CA ARG A 19 -10.72 12.18 3.40
C ARG A 19 -11.71 11.18 3.96
N LEU A 20 -11.51 10.79 5.21
CA LEU A 20 -12.41 9.91 5.92
C LEU A 20 -13.41 10.75 6.72
N TYR A 21 -14.68 10.48 6.51
CA TYR A 21 -15.78 11.00 7.31
C TYR A 21 -16.55 9.86 7.93
N GLU A 22 -17.24 10.13 9.02
CA GLU A 22 -18.00 9.13 9.73
C GLU A 22 -19.38 9.63 10.13
N THR A 23 -20.30 8.68 10.18
CA THR A 23 -21.61 8.77 10.81
C THR A 23 -21.70 7.61 11.80
N ARG A 24 -22.80 7.53 12.56
CA ARG A 24 -23.06 6.37 13.42
C ARG A 24 -23.04 5.04 12.65
N ALA A 25 -23.62 5.01 11.45
CA ALA A 25 -23.81 3.77 10.68
C ALA A 25 -22.72 3.49 9.63
N ARG A 26 -22.03 4.53 9.13
CA ARG A 26 -21.10 4.38 8.00
C ARG A 26 -19.88 5.26 8.11
N PHE A 27 -18.76 4.75 7.59
CA PHE A 27 -17.64 5.55 7.12
C PHE A 27 -17.83 5.91 5.64
N TYR A 28 -17.39 7.11 5.28
CA TYR A 28 -17.35 7.62 3.91
C TYR A 28 -15.91 8.02 3.58
N VAL A 29 -15.26 7.26 2.71
CA VAL A 29 -13.94 7.58 2.18
C VAL A 29 -14.11 8.35 0.88
N ILE A 30 -13.69 9.60 0.87
CA ILE A 30 -13.69 10.46 -0.31
C ILE A 30 -12.29 10.46 -0.89
N GLY A 31 -12.08 9.72 -1.97
CA GLY A 31 -10.83 9.71 -2.71
C GLY A 31 -10.84 10.75 -3.82
N SER A 32 -9.71 11.40 -4.09
CA SER A 32 -9.57 12.37 -5.18
C SER A 32 -8.25 12.22 -5.92
N SER A 33 -8.22 12.73 -7.15
CA SER A 33 -6.96 12.95 -7.87
C SER A 33 -6.04 13.91 -7.12
N ARG A 34 -4.78 14.01 -7.56
CA ARG A 34 -3.78 14.93 -6.99
C ARG A 34 -4.24 16.38 -7.03
N GLU A 35 -4.81 16.81 -8.16
CA GLU A 35 -5.33 18.15 -8.41
C GLU A 35 -6.72 18.38 -7.80
N LYS A 36 -7.37 17.32 -7.26
CA LYS A 36 -8.74 17.34 -6.75
C LYS A 36 -9.78 17.74 -7.81
N ARG A 37 -9.54 17.35 -9.06
CA ARG A 37 -10.48 17.60 -10.17
C ARG A 37 -11.68 16.66 -10.09
N TRP A 38 -11.41 15.40 -9.75
CA TRP A 38 -12.40 14.33 -9.69
C TRP A 38 -12.36 13.60 -8.35
N PHE A 39 -13.52 13.12 -7.92
CA PHE A 39 -13.71 12.45 -6.64
C PHE A 39 -14.48 11.14 -6.79
N ARG A 40 -14.13 10.15 -5.98
CA ARG A 40 -14.86 8.88 -5.80
C ARG A 40 -15.27 8.73 -4.34
N VAL A 41 -16.30 7.92 -4.11
CA VAL A 41 -16.86 7.68 -2.78
C VAL A 41 -16.91 6.19 -2.50
N LEU A 42 -16.28 5.77 -1.41
CA LEU A 42 -16.38 4.43 -0.86
C LEU A 42 -17.11 4.51 0.48
N LYS A 43 -18.13 3.68 0.64
CA LYS A 43 -18.96 3.59 1.84
C LYS A 43 -18.61 2.30 2.56
N ILE A 44 -18.28 2.38 3.84
CA ILE A 44 -17.97 1.22 4.68
C ILE A 44 -18.99 1.17 5.82
N ASP A 45 -19.62 0.02 6.00
CA ASP A 45 -20.59 -0.21 7.07
C ASP A 45 -19.91 -0.26 8.44
N ARG A 46 -20.58 0.29 9.45
CA ARG A 46 -20.16 0.30 10.85
C ARG A 46 -21.20 -0.31 11.79
N SER A 47 -22.38 -0.70 11.29
CA SER A 47 -23.39 -1.37 12.13
C SER A 47 -23.12 -2.85 12.34
N GLU A 48 -22.23 -3.45 11.55
CA GLU A 48 -21.85 -4.86 11.69
C GLU A 48 -20.55 -5.02 12.48
N PRO A 49 -20.52 -5.83 13.56
CA PRO A 49 -19.34 -5.96 14.41
C PRO A 49 -18.22 -6.79 13.78
N SER A 50 -18.58 -7.78 12.95
CA SER A 50 -17.66 -8.84 12.52
C SER A 50 -17.38 -8.89 11.03
N GLU A 51 -18.28 -8.41 10.18
CA GLU A 51 -18.16 -8.54 8.73
C GLU A 51 -17.85 -7.20 8.06
N LEU A 52 -17.03 -7.24 7.01
CA LEU A 52 -16.69 -6.06 6.24
C LEU A 52 -17.66 -5.91 5.07
N HIS A 53 -18.61 -4.99 5.22
CA HIS A 53 -19.48 -4.56 4.13
C HIS A 53 -19.03 -3.19 3.61
N LEU A 54 -18.74 -3.14 2.32
CA LEU A 54 -18.41 -1.89 1.62
C LEU A 54 -19.12 -1.82 0.28
N SER A 55 -19.36 -0.59 -0.17
CA SER A 55 -19.92 -0.31 -1.50
C SER A 55 -19.22 0.90 -2.10
N GLU A 56 -18.84 0.76 -3.36
CA GLU A 56 -18.28 1.84 -4.15
C GLU A 56 -19.40 2.58 -4.88
N ASP A 57 -19.40 3.91 -4.83
CA ASP A 57 -20.28 4.70 -5.67
C ASP A 57 -19.74 4.70 -7.12
N PRO A 58 -20.55 4.30 -8.12
CA PRO A 58 -20.07 4.20 -9.50
C PRO A 58 -19.79 5.57 -10.13
N VAL A 59 -20.28 6.66 -9.53
CA VAL A 59 -20.19 8.01 -10.10
C VAL A 59 -18.85 8.68 -9.76
N TRP A 60 -18.29 9.36 -10.75
CA TRP A 60 -17.24 10.36 -10.55
C TRP A 60 -17.88 11.71 -10.26
N TYR A 61 -17.47 12.33 -9.14
CA TYR A 61 -18.00 13.62 -8.71
C TYR A 61 -17.02 14.74 -9.02
N SER A 62 -17.55 15.90 -9.35
CA SER A 62 -16.85 17.18 -9.24
C SER A 62 -16.73 17.63 -7.77
N GLN A 63 -15.92 18.66 -7.53
CA GLN A 63 -15.77 19.23 -6.20
C GLN A 63 -17.07 19.78 -5.61
N GLN A 64 -17.95 20.35 -6.45
CA GLN A 64 -19.23 20.89 -5.98
C GLN A 64 -20.20 19.77 -5.63
N GLU A 65 -20.30 18.74 -6.47
CA GLU A 65 -21.20 17.61 -6.23
C GLU A 65 -20.82 16.82 -4.99
N VAL A 66 -19.52 16.57 -4.75
CA VAL A 66 -19.08 15.86 -3.54
C VAL A 66 -19.35 16.70 -2.29
N LYS A 67 -19.25 18.04 -2.36
CA LYS A 67 -19.61 18.93 -1.25
C LYS A 67 -21.10 18.85 -0.94
N SER A 68 -21.95 18.91 -1.97
CA SER A 68 -23.41 18.77 -1.83
C SER A 68 -23.80 17.38 -1.32
N LEU A 69 -23.10 16.33 -1.75
CA LEU A 69 -23.29 14.97 -1.23
C LEU A 69 -22.99 14.89 0.28
N LEU A 70 -21.84 15.39 0.71
CA LEU A 70 -21.46 15.39 2.12
C LEU A 70 -22.44 16.21 2.97
N GLN A 71 -22.93 17.34 2.46
CA GLN A 71 -23.94 18.14 3.15
C GLN A 71 -25.26 17.36 3.32
N ARG A 72 -25.76 16.72 2.26
CA ARG A 72 -26.98 15.88 2.35
C ARG A 72 -26.82 14.73 3.32
N ILE A 73 -25.65 14.08 3.36
CA ILE A 73 -25.35 13.01 4.33
C ILE A 73 -25.36 13.58 5.75
N ALA A 74 -24.74 14.75 5.98
CA ALA A 74 -24.71 15.40 7.28
C ALA A 74 -26.12 15.75 7.78
N GLU A 75 -26.96 16.31 6.91
CA GLU A 75 -28.35 16.67 7.21
C GLU A 75 -29.20 15.42 7.49
N GLY A 76 -29.08 14.39 6.64
CA GLY A 76 -29.82 13.13 6.80
C GLY A 76 -29.45 12.34 8.06
N ASN A 77 -28.27 12.58 8.64
CA ASN A 77 -27.84 11.94 9.90
C ASN A 77 -27.89 12.88 11.10
N ARG A 78 -28.50 14.07 10.99
CA ARG A 78 -28.48 15.08 12.06
C ARG A 78 -28.99 14.55 13.41
N SER A 79 -30.00 13.68 13.39
CA SER A 79 -30.56 13.05 14.61
C SER A 79 -29.61 12.05 15.28
N THR A 80 -28.60 11.54 14.57
CA THR A 80 -27.63 10.53 15.07
C THR A 80 -26.21 11.08 15.16
N GLY A 81 -26.05 12.41 15.22
CA GLY A 81 -24.75 13.10 15.37
C GLY A 81 -24.20 13.72 14.07
N GLY A 82 -24.91 13.57 12.96
CA GLY A 82 -24.52 14.14 11.67
C GLY A 82 -23.36 13.40 11.01
N LEU A 83 -22.58 14.14 10.23
CA LEU A 83 -21.37 13.66 9.56
C LEU A 83 -20.16 14.38 10.16
N THR A 84 -19.22 13.63 10.71
CA THR A 84 -18.00 14.17 11.31
C THR A 84 -16.79 13.84 10.43
N PHE A 85 -15.83 14.76 10.39
CA PHE A 85 -14.56 14.53 9.72
C PHE A 85 -13.61 13.78 10.66
N VAL A 86 -13.00 12.70 10.17
CA VAL A 86 -12.10 11.85 10.97
C VAL A 86 -10.64 12.20 10.68
N THR A 87 -10.19 12.02 9.44
CA THR A 87 -8.78 12.23 9.09
C THR A 87 -8.54 12.42 7.59
N LYS A 88 -7.38 12.97 7.25
CA LYS A 88 -6.85 12.97 5.88
C LYS A 88 -5.93 11.77 5.72
N ALA A 89 -5.95 11.17 4.55
CA ALA A 89 -5.03 10.10 4.21
C ALA A 89 -4.52 10.24 2.78
N TYR A 90 -3.48 9.47 2.47
CA TYR A 90 -2.81 9.43 1.17
C TYR A 90 -2.79 8.00 0.59
N GLY A 91 -3.61 7.12 1.13
CA GLY A 91 -3.76 5.75 0.66
C GLY A 91 -4.31 4.86 1.76
N ILE A 92 -5.03 3.82 1.36
CA ILE A 92 -5.40 2.73 2.26
C ILE A 92 -4.29 1.67 2.19
N ALA A 93 -3.61 1.45 3.31
CA ALA A 93 -2.59 0.39 3.42
C ALA A 93 -3.26 -0.99 3.57
N GLY A 94 -4.51 -1.04 4.04
CA GLY A 94 -5.35 -2.22 3.99
C GLY A 94 -6.41 -2.27 5.09
N CYS A 95 -7.09 -3.41 5.18
CA CYS A 95 -8.03 -3.80 6.22
C CYS A 95 -7.61 -5.14 6.82
N ILE A 96 -7.82 -5.31 8.12
CA ILE A 96 -7.59 -6.59 8.78
C ILE A 96 -8.63 -6.85 9.84
N LYS A 97 -9.08 -8.11 9.94
CA LYS A 97 -9.87 -8.61 11.07
C LYS A 97 -8.96 -9.39 12.00
N PHE A 98 -9.11 -9.18 13.30
CA PHE A 98 -8.50 -10.03 14.31
C PHE A 98 -9.53 -11.04 14.81
N LEU A 99 -10.18 -10.81 15.94
CA LEU A 99 -11.22 -11.69 16.47
C LEU A 99 -12.62 -11.22 16.01
N GLU A 100 -13.03 -10.04 16.47
CA GLU A 100 -14.33 -9.46 16.13
C GLU A 100 -14.17 -8.39 15.06
N SER A 101 -13.52 -7.28 15.40
CA SER A 101 -13.56 -6.07 14.59
C SER A 101 -12.64 -6.11 13.38
N TYR A 102 -13.10 -5.54 12.27
CA TYR A 102 -12.22 -5.08 11.20
C TYR A 102 -11.59 -3.72 11.55
N TYR A 103 -10.36 -3.54 11.11
CA TYR A 103 -9.57 -2.32 11.28
C TYR A 103 -9.12 -1.81 9.93
N LEU A 104 -9.30 -0.51 9.68
CA LEU A 104 -8.82 0.20 8.51
C LEU A 104 -7.45 0.82 8.80
N ILE A 105 -6.47 0.55 7.96
CA ILE A 105 -5.10 1.07 8.08
C ILE A 105 -4.87 2.12 7.00
N LEU A 106 -4.61 3.36 7.42
CA LEU A 106 -4.45 4.52 6.55
C LEU A 106 -3.03 5.06 6.62
N VAL A 107 -2.51 5.50 5.48
CA VAL A 107 -1.31 6.34 5.42
C VAL A 107 -1.74 7.79 5.62
N THR A 108 -1.50 8.38 6.79
CA THR A 108 -1.96 9.73 7.15
C THR A 108 -0.95 10.82 6.80
N LYS A 109 0.34 10.48 6.74
CA LYS A 109 1.40 11.34 6.20
C LYS A 109 2.37 10.55 5.33
N ARG A 110 2.88 11.22 4.31
CA ARG A 110 3.87 10.71 3.37
C ARG A 110 4.83 11.81 2.98
N ARG A 111 6.00 11.42 2.51
CA ARG A 111 6.99 12.34 1.95
C ARG A 111 7.59 11.76 0.69
N GLN A 112 7.77 12.61 -0.32
CA GLN A 112 8.43 12.20 -1.55
C GLN A 112 9.92 11.97 -1.26
N ILE A 113 10.43 10.80 -1.62
CA ILE A 113 11.82 10.40 -1.41
C ILE A 113 12.62 10.31 -2.71
N GLY A 114 11.93 10.39 -3.86
CA GLY A 114 12.55 10.42 -5.17
C GLY A 114 11.53 10.46 -6.30
N CYS A 115 12.02 10.31 -7.52
CA CYS A 115 11.24 10.12 -8.73
C CYS A 115 11.97 9.20 -9.70
N ILE A 116 11.21 8.36 -10.40
CA ILE A 116 11.70 7.52 -11.50
C ILE A 116 10.90 7.92 -12.74
N CYS A 117 11.56 8.46 -13.76
CA CYS A 117 10.91 8.90 -15.01
C CYS A 117 9.66 9.77 -14.75
N GLY A 118 9.78 10.80 -13.91
CA GLY A 118 8.67 11.69 -13.53
C GLY A 118 7.65 11.10 -12.53
N HIS A 119 7.67 9.80 -12.27
CA HIS A 119 6.80 9.18 -11.26
C HIS A 119 7.38 9.35 -9.87
N ALA A 120 6.63 10.02 -8.99
CA ALA A 120 7.06 10.25 -7.61
C ALA A 120 7.01 8.97 -6.77
N ILE A 121 8.04 8.78 -5.95
CA ILE A 121 8.14 7.69 -4.97
C ILE A 121 8.02 8.29 -3.57
N TYR A 122 7.21 7.67 -2.71
CA TYR A 122 6.88 8.19 -1.39
C TYR A 122 7.23 7.19 -0.29
N CYS A 123 7.78 7.68 0.82
CA CYS A 123 7.78 6.96 2.08
C CYS A 123 6.55 7.35 2.92
N ILE A 124 6.25 6.52 3.92
CA ILE A 124 5.22 6.79 4.93
C ILE A 124 5.90 7.49 6.11
N ASP A 125 5.39 8.66 6.50
CA ASP A 125 5.86 9.35 7.72
C ASP A 125 4.89 9.13 8.90
N GLU A 126 3.62 8.80 8.62
CA GLU A 126 2.62 8.49 9.65
C GLU A 126 1.54 7.56 9.11
N SER A 127 1.10 6.61 9.92
CA SER A 127 -0.01 5.72 9.63
C SER A 127 -0.96 5.59 10.82
N GLN A 128 -2.23 5.33 10.56
CA GLN A 128 -3.25 5.21 11.60
C GLN A 128 -4.10 3.95 11.37
N MET A 129 -4.39 3.23 12.45
CA MET A 129 -5.33 2.11 12.46
C MET A 129 -6.64 2.55 13.13
N ILE A 130 -7.75 2.44 12.41
CA ILE A 130 -9.08 2.88 12.84
C ILE A 130 -10.01 1.67 12.92
N THR A 131 -10.72 1.51 14.03
CA THR A 131 -11.72 0.45 14.20
C THR A 131 -12.95 0.74 13.36
N ILE A 132 -13.39 -0.23 12.55
CA ILE A 132 -14.49 -0.04 11.61
C ILE A 132 -15.86 -0.02 12.33
N PRO A 133 -16.23 -1.08 13.09
CA PRO A 133 -17.52 -1.12 13.76
C PRO A 133 -17.71 0.04 14.74
N HIS A 134 -18.91 0.60 14.79
CA HIS A 134 -19.25 1.63 15.75
C HIS A 134 -19.19 1.05 17.18
N SER A 135 -18.76 1.85 18.16
CA SER A 135 -18.60 1.38 19.54
C SER A 135 -19.88 0.78 20.13
N SER A 136 -21.06 1.24 19.68
CA SER A 136 -22.35 0.72 20.16
C SER A 136 -22.71 -0.70 19.70
N VAL A 137 -21.98 -1.27 18.72
CA VAL A 137 -22.24 -2.64 18.23
C VAL A 137 -21.11 -3.60 18.60
N GLN A 138 -20.01 -3.09 19.15
CA GLN A 138 -18.89 -3.91 19.61
C GLN A 138 -19.26 -4.67 20.87
N THR A 139 -18.72 -5.88 21.01
CA THR A 139 -18.86 -6.67 22.24
C THR A 139 -17.59 -6.56 23.09
N ASP A 140 -17.59 -7.24 24.24
CA ASP A 140 -16.40 -7.35 25.09
C ASP A 140 -15.20 -7.98 24.36
N VAL A 141 -15.42 -8.69 23.25
CA VAL A 141 -14.35 -9.26 22.41
C VAL A 141 -13.45 -8.16 21.84
N ALA A 142 -14.00 -7.01 21.41
CA ALA A 142 -13.24 -5.89 20.84
C ALA A 142 -12.23 -5.27 21.81
N THR A 143 -12.44 -5.46 23.12
CA THR A 143 -11.53 -4.97 24.18
C THR A 143 -10.79 -6.11 24.89
N SER A 144 -10.97 -7.35 24.44
CA SER A 144 -10.35 -8.52 25.04
C SER A 144 -8.82 -8.46 25.00
N LYS A 145 -8.18 -9.14 25.97
CA LYS A 145 -6.71 -9.22 26.04
C LYS A 145 -6.08 -9.77 24.75
N ASN A 146 -6.76 -10.73 24.10
CA ASN A 146 -6.29 -11.34 22.86
C ASN A 146 -6.40 -10.38 21.67
N GLU A 147 -7.51 -9.67 21.53
CA GLU A 147 -7.70 -8.64 20.50
C GLU A 147 -6.62 -7.55 20.62
N LEU A 148 -6.41 -7.02 21.83
CA LEU A 148 -5.37 -6.03 22.10
C LEU A 148 -3.96 -6.57 21.82
N ARG A 149 -3.71 -7.85 22.08
CA ARG A 149 -2.43 -8.51 21.76
C ARG A 149 -2.20 -8.56 20.25
N TYR A 150 -3.19 -8.93 19.45
CA TYR A 150 -3.06 -8.96 17.99
C TYR A 150 -2.86 -7.57 17.39
N LYS A 151 -3.59 -6.56 17.89
CA LYS A 151 -3.37 -5.16 17.53
C LYS A 151 -1.92 -4.73 17.80
N LYS A 152 -1.38 -5.07 18.97
CA LYS A 152 0.02 -4.78 19.33
C LYS A 152 1.02 -5.51 18.44
N LEU A 153 0.76 -6.76 18.08
CA LEU A 153 1.62 -7.53 17.17
C LEU A 153 1.68 -6.87 15.79
N LEU A 154 0.54 -6.47 15.21
CA LEU A 154 0.54 -5.76 13.93
C LEU A 154 1.20 -4.39 14.05
N ALA A 155 0.91 -3.64 15.12
CA ALA A 155 1.53 -2.33 15.39
C ALA A 155 3.04 -2.40 15.64
N SER A 156 3.61 -3.59 15.90
CA SER A 156 5.06 -3.77 15.96
C SER A 156 5.74 -3.65 14.59
N VAL A 157 4.98 -3.80 13.51
CA VAL A 157 5.43 -3.46 12.16
C VAL A 157 5.28 -1.97 11.96
N ASP A 158 6.40 -1.27 12.07
CA ASP A 158 6.47 0.17 11.89
C ASP A 158 6.44 0.52 10.40
N LEU A 159 5.26 0.93 9.90
CA LEU A 159 5.10 1.34 8.50
C LEU A 159 5.92 2.58 8.13
N THR A 160 6.47 3.32 9.09
CA THR A 160 7.31 4.49 8.80
C THR A 160 8.76 4.13 8.46
N LYS A 161 9.15 2.87 8.71
CA LYS A 161 10.50 2.38 8.46
C LYS A 161 10.52 1.51 7.23
N ASP A 162 11.35 1.90 6.26
CA ASP A 162 11.69 1.04 5.12
C ASP A 162 10.48 0.64 4.25
N PHE A 163 9.37 1.38 4.32
CA PHE A 163 8.23 1.22 3.41
C PHE A 163 8.11 2.39 2.45
N PHE A 164 7.87 2.06 1.19
CA PHE A 164 7.67 3.03 0.13
C PHE A 164 6.68 2.53 -0.91
N TYR A 165 6.11 3.46 -1.67
CA TYR A 165 5.17 3.18 -2.74
C TYR A 165 5.16 4.30 -3.78
N SER A 166 4.51 4.03 -4.92
CA SER A 166 4.14 5.04 -5.91
C SER A 166 2.73 4.76 -6.39
N TYR A 167 1.97 5.80 -6.76
CA TYR A 167 0.65 5.62 -7.34
C TYR A 167 0.68 5.27 -8.82
N THR A 168 1.73 5.69 -9.50
CA THR A 168 1.80 5.68 -10.97
C THR A 168 2.93 4.83 -11.51
N TYR A 169 3.86 4.39 -10.65
CA TYR A 169 4.95 3.51 -11.04
C TYR A 169 4.86 2.18 -10.29
N PRO A 170 4.87 1.02 -10.97
CA PRO A 170 4.92 -0.29 -10.32
C PRO A 170 6.30 -0.54 -9.67
N ILE A 171 6.53 0.10 -8.52
CA ILE A 171 7.82 0.10 -7.82
C ILE A 171 8.22 -1.27 -7.25
N MET A 172 7.27 -2.21 -7.21
CA MET A 172 7.50 -3.62 -6.86
C MET A 172 8.16 -4.42 -7.99
N GLN A 173 8.20 -3.88 -9.20
CA GLN A 173 8.84 -4.51 -10.36
C GLN A 173 10.19 -3.85 -10.63
N SER A 174 11.10 -4.60 -11.24
CA SER A 174 12.32 -4.01 -11.79
C SER A 174 12.01 -3.09 -12.95
N LEU A 175 12.94 -2.19 -13.28
CA LEU A 175 12.83 -1.31 -14.43
C LEU A 175 12.68 -2.11 -15.73
N GLN A 176 13.44 -3.20 -15.88
CA GLN A 176 13.33 -4.06 -17.06
C GLN A 176 11.91 -4.61 -17.20
N GLN A 177 11.33 -5.15 -16.12
CA GLN A 177 9.95 -5.64 -16.12
C GLN A 177 8.95 -4.53 -16.46
N ASN A 178 9.08 -3.35 -15.85
CA ASN A 178 8.20 -2.22 -16.12
C ASN A 178 8.25 -1.77 -17.59
N VAL A 179 9.41 -1.87 -18.25
CA VAL A 179 9.57 -1.54 -19.68
C VAL A 179 9.05 -2.65 -20.58
N THR A 180 9.34 -3.92 -20.27
CA THR A 180 8.93 -5.05 -21.12
C THR A 180 7.46 -5.42 -20.99
N SER A 181 6.87 -5.18 -19.82
CA SER A 181 5.47 -5.48 -19.51
C SER A 181 4.53 -4.31 -19.84
N ALA A 182 5.04 -3.25 -20.50
CA ALA A 182 4.27 -2.08 -20.90
C ALA A 182 3.11 -2.50 -21.83
N GLY A 183 1.92 -2.72 -21.25
CA GLY A 183 0.71 -3.16 -21.95
C GLY A 183 0.00 -4.35 -21.30
N MET A 184 0.66 -5.13 -20.43
CA MET A 184 0.03 -6.20 -19.67
C MET A 184 -0.49 -5.67 -18.33
N LYS A 185 -1.83 -5.62 -18.17
CA LYS A 185 -2.51 -5.27 -16.91
C LYS A 185 -2.41 -6.40 -15.88
N GLU A 186 -1.20 -6.77 -15.47
CA GLU A 186 -1.08 -7.60 -14.27
C GLU A 186 -1.39 -6.77 -13.04
N THR A 187 -2.22 -7.33 -12.15
CA THR A 187 -2.55 -6.63 -10.90
C THR A 187 -1.29 -6.55 -10.03
N PRO A 188 -0.93 -5.36 -9.52
CA PRO A 188 0.35 -5.16 -8.82
C PRO A 188 0.55 -6.10 -7.61
N TYR A 189 -0.54 -6.57 -7.02
CA TYR A 189 -0.55 -7.26 -5.72
C TYR A 189 -0.26 -8.76 -5.78
N GLU A 190 -0.20 -9.38 -6.95
CA GLU A 190 0.31 -10.76 -7.08
C GLU A 190 1.84 -10.81 -6.96
N ASN A 191 2.51 -9.66 -7.12
CA ASN A 191 3.95 -9.56 -6.99
C ASN A 191 4.41 -9.86 -5.55
N LEU A 192 5.48 -10.66 -5.43
CA LEU A 192 6.04 -11.08 -4.14
C LEU A 192 6.56 -9.92 -3.27
N PHE A 193 6.84 -8.76 -3.85
CA PHE A 193 7.34 -7.57 -3.17
C PHE A 193 6.24 -6.63 -2.68
N VAL A 194 4.96 -6.90 -2.97
CA VAL A 194 3.85 -6.13 -2.40
C VAL A 194 3.52 -6.65 -1.00
N TRP A 195 4.10 -6.03 0.00
CA TRP A 195 4.04 -6.49 1.38
C TRP A 195 2.61 -6.58 1.92
N ASN A 196 1.77 -5.59 1.59
CA ASN A 196 0.40 -5.48 2.09
C ASN A 196 -0.64 -6.19 1.19
N THR A 197 -0.27 -7.17 0.38
CA THR A 197 -1.23 -7.95 -0.42
C THR A 197 -2.35 -8.54 0.41
N PHE A 198 -2.02 -9.15 1.56
CA PHE A 198 -3.03 -9.72 2.46
C PHE A 198 -3.94 -8.64 3.05
N LEU A 199 -3.38 -7.52 3.50
CA LEU A 199 -4.15 -6.43 4.10
C LEU A 199 -5.08 -5.77 3.09
N THR A 200 -4.72 -5.72 1.81
CA THR A 200 -5.53 -5.03 0.79
C THR A 200 -6.57 -5.93 0.14
N GLU A 201 -6.48 -7.25 0.33
CA GLU A 201 -7.42 -8.23 -0.23
C GLU A 201 -8.89 -7.88 0.10
N PRO A 202 -9.30 -7.58 1.35
CA PRO A 202 -10.71 -7.39 1.67
C PRO A 202 -11.36 -6.22 0.93
N ILE A 203 -10.61 -5.13 0.69
CA ILE A 203 -11.10 -4.00 -0.09
C ILE A 203 -11.09 -4.34 -1.58
N ARG A 204 -9.99 -4.93 -2.07
CA ARG A 204 -9.83 -5.24 -3.49
C ARG A 204 -10.85 -6.24 -4.00
N SER A 205 -11.14 -7.29 -3.24
CA SER A 205 -12.07 -8.34 -3.63
C SER A 205 -13.51 -7.83 -3.65
N LYS A 206 -13.89 -6.95 -2.72
CA LYS A 206 -15.23 -6.33 -2.66
C LYS A 206 -15.43 -5.20 -3.66
N CYS A 207 -14.40 -4.40 -3.95
CA CYS A 207 -14.45 -3.32 -4.95
C CYS A 207 -14.16 -3.80 -6.37
N HIS A 208 -13.63 -5.01 -6.54
CA HIS A 208 -13.12 -5.56 -7.81
C HIS A 208 -12.08 -4.65 -8.50
N ASN A 209 -11.35 -3.85 -7.72
CA ASN A 209 -10.33 -2.94 -8.24
C ASN A 209 -9.26 -2.63 -7.17
N ALA A 210 -8.17 -1.99 -7.58
CA ALA A 210 -7.05 -1.60 -6.73
C ALA A 210 -7.00 -0.09 -6.42
N LEU A 211 -8.03 0.67 -6.81
CA LEU A 211 -8.01 2.14 -6.87
C LEU A 211 -7.85 2.79 -5.49
N TRP A 212 -8.39 2.15 -4.45
CA TRP A 212 -8.43 2.68 -3.08
C TRP A 212 -7.17 2.39 -2.28
N SER A 213 -6.40 1.37 -2.67
CA SER A 213 -5.28 0.87 -1.89
C SER A 213 -3.93 1.20 -2.54
N VAL A 214 -2.90 1.35 -1.71
CA VAL A 214 -1.53 1.55 -2.17
C VAL A 214 -0.74 0.26 -2.03
N ALA A 215 0.04 -0.11 -3.04
CA ALA A 215 0.92 -1.28 -3.00
C ALA A 215 2.21 -0.91 -2.25
N LEU A 216 2.35 -1.38 -1.02
CA LEU A 216 3.51 -1.08 -0.17
C LEU A 216 4.63 -2.06 -0.44
N VAL A 217 5.83 -1.52 -0.70
CA VAL A 217 7.06 -2.29 -0.81
C VAL A 217 7.91 -2.07 0.42
N HIS A 218 8.44 -3.16 0.98
CA HIS A 218 9.33 -3.13 2.13
C HIS A 218 10.78 -3.30 1.67
N GLY A 219 11.69 -2.45 2.15
CA GLY A 219 13.11 -2.49 1.83
C GLY A 219 13.71 -1.09 1.84
N HIS A 220 14.54 -0.76 0.84
CA HIS A 220 15.26 0.52 0.82
C HIS A 220 15.02 1.27 -0.48
N PHE A 221 14.95 2.59 -0.41
CA PHE A 221 14.96 3.46 -1.58
C PHE A 221 15.86 4.65 -1.31
N LYS A 222 16.81 4.89 -2.20
CA LYS A 222 17.65 6.07 -2.18
C LYS A 222 17.88 6.58 -3.58
N GLN A 223 17.70 7.88 -3.77
CA GLN A 223 18.09 8.59 -4.99
C GLN A 223 19.13 9.65 -4.63
N VAL A 224 20.16 9.74 -5.45
CA VAL A 224 21.21 10.77 -5.37
C VAL A 224 21.44 11.36 -6.76
N LYS A 225 21.72 12.66 -6.80
CA LYS A 225 22.16 13.35 -8.01
C LYS A 225 23.67 13.52 -7.95
N LEU A 226 24.35 13.17 -9.04
CA LEU A 226 25.80 13.21 -9.16
C LEU A 226 26.16 13.99 -10.42
N SER A 227 27.19 14.83 -10.34
CA SER A 227 27.78 15.48 -11.50
C SER A 227 29.08 14.76 -11.86
N VAL A 228 29.14 14.14 -13.04
CA VAL A 228 30.28 13.35 -13.49
C VAL A 228 30.70 13.83 -14.88
N PHE A 229 31.92 14.39 -14.99
CA PHE A 229 32.44 14.99 -16.23
C PHE A 229 31.48 16.01 -16.87
N GLY A 230 30.80 16.83 -16.05
CA GLY A 230 29.85 17.85 -16.51
C GLY A 230 28.46 17.32 -16.89
N ARG A 231 28.18 16.03 -16.64
CA ARG A 231 26.86 15.42 -16.83
C ARG A 231 26.17 15.19 -15.50
N GLU A 232 24.91 15.58 -15.42
CA GLU A 232 24.05 15.35 -14.26
C GLU A 232 23.39 13.97 -14.38
N LEU A 233 23.74 13.08 -13.45
CA LEU A 233 23.23 11.71 -13.39
C LEU A 233 22.38 11.54 -12.13
N ASN A 234 21.21 10.94 -12.28
CA ASN A 234 20.44 10.39 -11.19
C ASN A 234 20.87 8.93 -10.97
N VAL A 235 21.29 8.61 -9.76
CA VAL A 235 21.54 7.22 -9.33
C VAL A 235 20.51 6.85 -8.28
N ILE A 236 19.80 5.77 -8.52
CA ILE A 236 18.81 5.21 -7.62
C ILE A 236 19.26 3.82 -7.20
N LEU A 237 19.19 3.56 -5.90
CA LEU A 237 19.30 2.23 -5.33
C LEU A 237 17.96 1.85 -4.68
N ILE A 238 17.37 0.76 -5.15
CA ILE A 238 16.11 0.22 -4.64
C ILE A 238 16.36 -1.20 -4.16
N SER A 239 15.99 -1.52 -2.93
CA SER A 239 15.94 -2.89 -2.43
C SER A 239 14.51 -3.25 -2.08
N ARG A 240 14.03 -4.40 -2.54
CA ARG A 240 12.67 -4.91 -2.35
C ARG A 240 12.76 -6.25 -1.64
N ARG A 241 12.10 -6.38 -0.49
CA ARG A 241 12.07 -7.61 0.31
C ARG A 241 10.77 -8.37 0.07
N SER A 242 10.90 -9.66 -0.25
CA SER A 242 9.77 -10.54 -0.46
C SER A 242 8.89 -10.66 0.80
N ARG A 243 7.58 -10.67 0.60
CA ARG A 243 6.59 -10.97 1.64
C ARG A 243 6.53 -12.47 1.99
N HIS A 244 7.02 -13.32 1.08
CA HIS A 244 6.94 -14.76 1.26
C HIS A 244 8.05 -15.28 2.16
N PHE A 245 7.70 -16.30 2.94
CA PHE A 245 8.62 -17.00 3.84
C PHE A 245 9.48 -16.04 4.70
N ALA A 246 8.90 -14.89 5.03
CA ALA A 246 9.51 -13.87 5.85
C ALA A 246 9.51 -14.32 7.32
N GLY A 247 10.58 -14.01 8.03
CA GLY A 247 10.72 -14.29 9.46
C GLY A 247 12.15 -14.06 9.91
N THR A 248 12.39 -14.24 11.21
CA THR A 248 13.73 -14.10 11.76
C THR A 248 14.62 -15.24 11.29
N ARG A 249 15.92 -14.98 11.17
CA ARG A 249 16.92 -15.92 10.61
C ARG A 249 16.93 -17.28 11.30
N TYR A 250 16.55 -17.38 12.58
CA TYR A 250 16.53 -18.64 13.32
C TYR A 250 15.22 -19.41 13.15
N LEU A 251 14.15 -18.77 12.67
CA LEU A 251 12.83 -19.38 12.48
C LEU A 251 12.54 -19.69 11.01
N LYS A 252 13.19 -18.99 10.08
CA LYS A 252 12.97 -19.11 8.64
C LYS A 252 14.30 -19.11 7.88
N ARG A 253 14.65 -20.27 7.32
CA ARG A 253 15.78 -20.46 6.39
C ARG A 253 15.38 -21.45 5.31
N GLY A 254 16.14 -21.43 4.22
CA GLY A 254 15.92 -22.36 3.13
C GLY A 254 14.75 -21.95 2.23
N VAL A 255 14.10 -22.95 1.66
CA VAL A 255 12.92 -22.83 0.81
C VAL A 255 11.70 -23.46 1.48
N ASN A 256 10.51 -22.93 1.21
CA ASN A 256 9.26 -23.56 1.61
C ASN A 256 8.70 -24.50 0.52
N ASP A 257 7.61 -25.20 0.81
CA ASP A 257 6.98 -26.16 -0.12
C ASP A 257 6.45 -25.53 -1.42
N HIS A 258 6.35 -24.19 -1.46
CA HIS A 258 5.92 -23.42 -2.63
C HIS A 258 7.09 -22.83 -3.42
N GLY A 259 8.33 -23.24 -3.13
CA GLY A 259 9.53 -22.76 -3.82
C GLY A 259 9.96 -21.33 -3.47
N LYS A 260 9.43 -20.75 -2.40
CA LYS A 260 9.78 -19.39 -1.96
C LYS A 260 10.88 -19.44 -0.91
N VAL A 261 12.03 -18.82 -1.21
CA VAL A 261 13.17 -18.79 -0.30
C VAL A 261 13.01 -17.71 0.78
N ALA A 262 13.56 -17.96 1.97
CA ALA A 262 13.55 -16.99 3.05
C ALA A 262 14.54 -15.87 2.75
N ASN A 263 14.30 -14.66 3.27
CA ASN A 263 15.18 -13.50 3.07
C ASN A 263 15.44 -13.16 1.60
N ASP A 264 14.48 -13.44 0.72
CA ASP A 264 14.52 -13.08 -0.69
C ASP A 264 14.40 -11.56 -0.87
N VAL A 265 15.43 -10.98 -1.49
CA VAL A 265 15.59 -9.54 -1.71
C VAL A 265 16.12 -9.31 -3.11
N GLU A 266 15.44 -8.43 -3.83
CA GLU A 266 15.93 -7.86 -5.08
C GLU A 266 16.54 -6.50 -4.79
N THR A 267 17.75 -6.23 -5.30
CA THR A 267 18.38 -4.91 -5.26
C THR A 267 18.66 -4.44 -6.67
N GLU A 268 18.15 -3.27 -7.01
CA GLU A 268 18.28 -2.67 -8.33
C GLU A 268 18.96 -1.31 -8.23
N GLN A 269 20.01 -1.15 -9.03
CA GLN A 269 20.63 0.13 -9.29
C GLN A 269 20.13 0.66 -10.62
N ILE A 270 19.52 1.85 -10.62
CA ILE A 270 19.12 2.57 -11.83
C ILE A 270 19.99 3.80 -11.96
N VAL A 271 20.57 4.01 -13.13
CA VAL A 271 21.28 5.25 -13.49
C VAL A 271 20.61 5.84 -14.70
N PHE A 272 20.22 7.11 -14.62
CA PHE A 272 19.69 7.83 -15.77
C PHE A 272 20.15 9.28 -15.82
N GLU A 273 20.30 9.74 -17.05
CA GLU A 273 20.53 11.14 -17.38
C GLU A 273 19.17 11.80 -17.62
N GLU A 274 18.87 12.85 -16.88
CA GLU A 274 17.63 13.63 -17.04
C GLU A 274 18.00 14.94 -17.75
N GLU A 275 17.74 15.04 -19.06
CA GLU A 275 17.86 16.32 -19.76
C GLU A 275 16.79 17.28 -19.24
N ALA A 276 17.20 18.45 -18.75
CA ALA A 276 16.28 19.45 -18.21
C ALA A 276 15.18 19.79 -19.25
N GLY A 277 13.92 19.48 -18.91
CA GLY A 277 12.77 19.78 -19.75
C GLY A 277 12.52 18.79 -20.91
N SER A 278 13.23 17.66 -20.96
CA SER A 278 13.09 16.63 -21.99
C SER A 278 12.86 15.25 -21.36
N TRP A 279 12.01 14.42 -21.98
CA TRP A 279 11.87 12.99 -21.65
C TRP A 279 12.94 12.13 -22.32
N LYS A 280 13.91 12.76 -23.00
CA LYS A 280 15.04 12.08 -23.63
C LYS A 280 16.17 11.96 -22.62
N GLY A 281 16.78 10.78 -22.60
CA GLY A 281 17.85 10.46 -21.69
C GLY A 281 18.26 9.02 -21.85
N ARG A 282 19.49 8.69 -21.46
CA ARG A 282 19.94 7.30 -21.37
C ARG A 282 19.65 6.79 -19.97
N MET A 283 19.19 5.55 -19.90
CA MET A 283 18.93 4.87 -18.64
C MET A 283 19.50 3.46 -18.68
N SER A 284 20.06 3.03 -17.56
CA SER A 284 20.55 1.68 -17.35
C SER A 284 20.09 1.18 -15.99
N ALA A 285 19.76 -0.11 -15.91
CA ALA A 285 19.42 -0.79 -14.67
C ALA A 285 20.24 -2.07 -14.52
N ILE A 286 20.67 -2.36 -13.30
CA ILE A 286 21.28 -3.64 -12.93
C ILE A 286 20.54 -4.17 -11.72
N VAL A 287 20.08 -5.42 -11.79
CA VAL A 287 19.39 -6.12 -10.72
C VAL A 287 20.28 -7.21 -10.14
N GLN A 288 20.31 -7.31 -8.82
CA GLN A 288 20.99 -8.34 -8.06
C GLN A 288 20.01 -9.00 -7.09
N MET A 289 20.04 -10.33 -7.01
CA MET A 289 19.21 -11.10 -6.09
C MET A 289 20.03 -11.58 -4.91
N ARG A 290 19.42 -11.58 -3.72
CA ARG A 290 19.97 -12.19 -2.51
C ARG A 290 18.85 -12.94 -1.80
N GLY A 291 19.08 -14.20 -1.48
CA GLY A 291 18.11 -15.02 -0.75
C GLY A 291 18.79 -16.11 0.07
N SER A 292 18.00 -16.86 0.84
CA SER A 292 18.46 -18.11 1.42
C SER A 292 18.78 -19.12 0.31
N ILE A 293 19.73 -20.01 0.57
CA ILE A 293 20.02 -21.15 -0.31
C ILE A 293 18.73 -21.96 -0.47
N PRO A 294 18.33 -22.34 -1.69
CA PRO A 294 17.04 -23.00 -1.96
C PRO A 294 17.06 -24.50 -1.59
N LEU A 295 17.32 -24.78 -0.32
CA LEU A 295 17.30 -26.13 0.26
C LEU A 295 16.29 -26.17 1.40
N PHE A 296 15.69 -27.33 1.64
CA PHE A 296 14.92 -27.56 2.84
C PHE A 296 15.88 -27.77 4.01
N TRP A 297 15.88 -26.85 4.97
CA TRP A 297 16.66 -27.02 6.19
C TRP A 297 16.08 -26.20 7.34
N SER A 298 16.28 -26.70 8.55
CA SER A 298 15.87 -26.06 9.78
C SER A 298 17.07 -26.01 10.74
N GLN A 299 17.01 -25.10 11.70
CA GLN A 299 17.96 -25.05 12.80
C GLN A 299 17.14 -24.98 14.08
N GLU A 300 17.26 -25.98 14.94
CA GLU A 300 16.61 -25.94 16.26
C GLU A 300 17.25 -24.84 17.11
N ALA A 301 16.41 -24.03 17.76
CA ALA A 301 16.86 -22.99 18.68
C ALA A 301 17.21 -23.60 20.05
N GLY A 302 18.35 -24.29 20.14
CA GLY A 302 18.91 -24.83 21.38
C GLY A 302 20.03 -23.94 21.97
N ARG A 303 20.28 -24.04 23.29
CA ARG A 303 21.44 -23.38 23.96
C ARG A 303 22.79 -23.90 23.44
N LEU A 304 22.81 -25.14 22.96
CA LEU A 304 23.89 -25.71 22.18
C LEU A 304 23.52 -25.51 20.71
N SER A 305 24.47 -25.03 19.90
CA SER A 305 24.29 -24.86 18.45
C SER A 305 24.90 -26.07 17.72
N PRO A 306 24.25 -27.25 17.67
CA PRO A 306 24.72 -28.32 16.79
C PRO A 306 24.68 -27.86 15.33
N LYS A 307 25.50 -28.51 14.50
CA LYS A 307 25.51 -28.30 13.05
C LYS A 307 24.08 -28.55 12.52
N PRO A 308 23.51 -27.64 11.73
CA PRO A 308 22.13 -27.79 11.25
C PRO A 308 22.00 -28.99 10.31
N ASP A 309 20.88 -29.69 10.40
CA ASP A 309 20.56 -30.82 9.54
C ASP A 309 20.14 -30.32 8.15
N ILE A 310 20.72 -30.92 7.11
CA ILE A 310 20.36 -30.69 5.72
C ILE A 310 19.54 -31.89 5.28
N PHE A 311 18.26 -31.69 4.99
CA PHE A 311 17.38 -32.75 4.50
C PHE A 311 17.66 -32.95 3.00
N GLY A 312 18.52 -33.91 2.67
CA GLY A 312 18.62 -34.48 1.33
C GLY A 312 17.49 -35.49 1.11
N LYS A 313 16.97 -35.59 -0.11
CA LYS A 313 16.14 -36.73 -0.51
C LYS A 313 16.98 -38.01 -0.53
#